data_AF-I1P0E4-F1
#
_entry.id   AF-I1P0E4-F1
#
_cell.length_a   1.000
_cell.length_b   1.000
_cell.length_c   1.000
_cell.angle_alpha   90.00
_cell.angle_beta   90.00
_cell.angle_gamma   90.00
#
_symmetry.space_group_name_H-M   'P 1'
#
loop_
_entity.id
_entity.type
_entity.pdbx_description
1 polymer ?
#
loop_
_entity_poly.entity_id
_entity_poly.type
_entity_poly.pdbx_seq_one_letter_code
_entity_poly.pdbx_strand_id
1 'polypeptide(L)'
;RVSIRKIAKLSYLSLQTLPSYTHLSLRAEGEPGLQGCLDHTFAPLSKLQSLKIYGNLVTLPTWITQIQNLTKLKLRSTQLKLDLSLEVLGKLPHLAILRLWMNSFQSKELCFNFQQGTFLSHVVMELKDQGGLKSLTFMQGAMPRLELLQIDNCIHIDENGLSGVSSLPSLREVMLKGDHNEELMKNLRDQITLNQNQPVLKGA
;
A
#
# COMPACT_ATOMS: atom_id res chain seq x y z
N ARG A 1 -14.24 -16.23 -4.20
CA ARG A 1 -13.38 -15.14 -4.72
C ARG A 1 -14.02 -14.63 -6.01
N VAL A 2 -14.69 -13.48 -6.01
CA VAL A 2 -15.17 -12.89 -7.26
C VAL A 2 -13.99 -12.15 -7.90
N SER A 3 -13.51 -12.67 -9.03
CA SER A 3 -12.58 -11.94 -9.90
C SER A 3 -13.43 -11.35 -11.01
N ILE A 4 -13.77 -10.07 -10.93
CA ILE A 4 -14.47 -9.39 -12.01
C ILE A 4 -13.42 -9.19 -13.12
N ARG A 5 -13.36 -10.14 -14.07
CA ARG A 5 -12.46 -10.09 -15.22
C ARG A 5 -13.24 -9.51 -16.39
N LYS A 6 -12.88 -8.28 -16.76
CA LYS A 6 -13.59 -7.42 -17.72
C LYS A 6 -15.01 -7.11 -17.27
N ILE A 7 -15.39 -5.85 -17.37
CA ILE A 7 -16.59 -5.39 -18.06
C ILE A 7 -16.56 -3.86 -17.87
N ALA A 8 -16.22 -3.16 -18.95
CA ALA A 8 -16.87 -1.88 -19.19
C ALA A 8 -18.37 -2.18 -19.26
N LYS A 9 -19.17 -1.58 -18.36
CA LYS A 9 -20.62 -1.84 -18.08
C LYS A 9 -20.96 -2.99 -17.11
N LEU A 10 -20.45 -3.00 -15.89
CA LEU A 10 -21.29 -3.56 -14.82
C LEU A 10 -22.37 -2.51 -14.60
N SER A 11 -23.57 -2.77 -15.12
CA SER A 11 -24.72 -1.91 -14.85
C SER A 11 -24.86 -1.77 -13.33
N TYR A 12 -25.07 -0.53 -12.92
CA TYR A 12 -25.31 -0.04 -11.55
C TYR A 12 -26.19 -0.97 -10.69
N LEU A 13 -27.09 -1.75 -11.31
CA LEU A 13 -28.00 -2.70 -10.69
C LEU A 13 -27.34 -3.97 -10.13
N SER A 14 -26.20 -4.42 -10.66
CA SER A 14 -25.53 -5.67 -10.21
C SER A 14 -24.71 -5.52 -8.92
N LEU A 15 -24.50 -4.27 -8.46
CA LEU A 15 -23.73 -3.93 -7.26
C LEU A 15 -24.61 -3.79 -6.00
N GLN A 16 -25.92 -3.59 -6.17
CA GLN A 16 -26.88 -3.51 -5.06
C GLN A 16 -27.19 -4.87 -4.42
N THR A 17 -26.89 -5.97 -5.13
CA THR A 17 -27.20 -7.35 -4.71
C THR A 17 -25.98 -8.18 -4.38
N LEU A 18 -24.81 -7.56 -4.13
CA LEU A 18 -23.60 -8.31 -3.81
C LEU A 18 -23.80 -9.08 -2.48
N PRO A 19 -23.66 -10.43 -2.48
CA PRO A 19 -23.59 -11.22 -1.26
C PRO A 19 -22.60 -10.63 -0.24
N SER A 20 -22.71 -11.08 1.01
CA SER A 20 -21.81 -10.76 2.13
C SER A 20 -20.35 -11.14 1.88
N TYR A 21 -19.67 -10.47 0.96
CA TYR A 21 -18.31 -10.80 0.58
C TYR A 21 -17.31 -10.20 1.56
N THR A 22 -16.42 -11.06 2.02
CA THR A 22 -15.23 -10.66 2.78
C THR A 22 -14.06 -10.31 1.86
N HIS A 23 -14.13 -10.65 0.57
CA HIS A 23 -13.03 -10.46 -0.39
C HIS A 23 -13.53 -9.97 -1.75
N LEU A 24 -12.96 -8.88 -2.27
CA LEU A 24 -13.27 -8.28 -3.56
C LEU A 24 -12.00 -8.06 -4.39
N SER A 25 -12.06 -8.35 -5.69
CA SER A 25 -10.97 -8.08 -6.63
C SER A 25 -11.52 -7.37 -7.86
N LEU A 26 -11.03 -6.15 -8.08
CA LEU A 26 -11.33 -5.29 -9.22
C LEU A 26 -10.11 -5.29 -10.15
N ARG A 27 -10.31 -5.53 -11.45
CA ARG A 27 -9.22 -5.55 -12.43
C ARG A 27 -9.66 -4.97 -13.77
N ALA A 28 -8.96 -3.93 -14.23
CA ALA A 28 -8.98 -3.47 -15.61
C ALA A 28 -7.59 -2.90 -15.96
N GLU A 29 -6.83 -3.60 -16.79
CA GLU A 29 -5.44 -3.24 -17.13
C GLU A 29 -5.37 -2.46 -18.45
N GLY A 30 -4.27 -1.71 -18.63
CA GLY A 30 -4.09 -0.82 -19.78
C GLY A 30 -4.66 0.57 -19.55
N GLU A 31 -4.66 1.40 -20.58
CA GLU A 31 -5.29 2.72 -20.60
C GLU A 31 -6.68 2.61 -21.24
N PRO A 32 -7.76 3.14 -20.62
CA PRO A 32 -7.77 3.97 -19.41
C PRO A 32 -7.82 3.18 -18.08
N GLY A 33 -7.81 1.84 -18.13
CA GLY A 33 -7.80 1.00 -16.94
C GLY A 33 -9.08 1.11 -16.10
N LEU A 34 -8.93 1.44 -14.81
CA LEU A 34 -10.01 1.65 -13.85
C LEU A 34 -10.38 3.14 -13.65
N GLN A 35 -9.73 4.05 -14.36
CA GLN A 35 -9.95 5.49 -14.21
C GLN A 35 -11.43 5.81 -14.50
N GLY A 36 -12.10 6.49 -13.55
CA GLY A 36 -13.52 6.85 -13.63
C GLY A 36 -14.51 5.68 -13.49
N CYS A 37 -14.04 4.43 -13.42
CA CYS A 37 -14.91 3.26 -13.34
C CYS A 37 -15.48 3.00 -11.94
N LEU A 38 -14.86 3.58 -10.91
CA LEU A 38 -15.17 3.31 -9.50
C LEU A 38 -15.84 4.49 -8.76
N ASP A 39 -16.24 5.53 -9.49
CA ASP A 39 -16.80 6.77 -8.93
C ASP A 39 -18.27 6.62 -8.51
N HIS A 40 -18.91 5.52 -8.89
CA HIS A 40 -20.28 5.21 -8.47
C HIS A 40 -20.33 4.78 -6.99
N THR A 41 -21.42 5.11 -6.31
CA THR A 41 -21.68 4.66 -4.94
C THR A 41 -21.97 3.17 -4.93
N PHE A 42 -21.13 2.40 -4.23
CA PHE A 42 -21.40 0.99 -3.95
C PHE A 42 -22.31 0.88 -2.72
N ALA A 43 -23.12 -0.18 -2.66
CA ALA A 43 -23.79 -0.55 -1.42
C ALA A 43 -22.74 -0.72 -0.29
N PRO A 44 -23.09 -0.50 0.98
CA PRO A 44 -22.13 -0.58 2.07
C PRO A 44 -21.44 -1.94 2.07
N LEU A 45 -20.14 -1.95 1.73
CA LEU A 45 -19.31 -3.16 1.72
C LEU A 45 -18.89 -3.52 3.16
N SER A 46 -19.86 -3.53 4.08
CA SER A 46 -19.66 -3.56 5.52
C SER A 46 -18.95 -4.83 6.01
N LYS A 47 -19.01 -5.93 5.26
CA LYS A 47 -18.33 -7.19 5.59
C LYS A 47 -16.99 -7.36 4.88
N LEU A 48 -16.59 -6.40 4.03
CA LEU A 48 -15.39 -6.54 3.21
C LEU A 48 -14.13 -6.40 4.07
N GLN A 49 -13.28 -7.44 4.02
CA GLN A 49 -12.03 -7.52 4.77
C GLN A 49 -10.80 -7.45 3.86
N SER A 50 -10.92 -7.89 2.61
CA SER A 50 -9.83 -7.85 1.64
C SER A 50 -10.26 -7.25 0.31
N LEU A 51 -9.53 -6.23 -0.12
CA LEU A 51 -9.72 -5.55 -1.40
C LEU A 51 -8.45 -5.64 -2.24
N LYS A 52 -8.61 -5.99 -3.51
CA LYS A 52 -7.55 -5.98 -4.52
C LYS A 52 -7.98 -5.11 -5.69
N ILE A 53 -7.18 -4.11 -6.04
CA ILE A 53 -7.44 -3.19 -7.14
C ILE A 53 -6.26 -3.24 -8.09
N TYR A 54 -6.51 -3.65 -9.32
CA TYR A 54 -5.50 -3.84 -10.35
C TYR A 54 -5.85 -3.01 -11.59
N GLY A 55 -4.98 -2.07 -11.96
CA GLY A 55 -5.18 -1.20 -13.12
C GLY A 55 -5.18 0.29 -12.77
N ASN A 56 -4.96 1.12 -13.80
CA ASN A 56 -4.81 2.57 -13.66
C ASN A 56 -6.06 3.18 -13.01
N LEU A 57 -5.94 3.75 -11.80
CA LEU A 57 -7.05 4.26 -11.01
C LEU A 57 -6.96 5.78 -10.79
N VAL A 58 -5.74 6.33 -10.68
CA VAL A 58 -5.43 7.75 -10.47
C VAL A 58 -5.87 8.33 -9.12
N THR A 59 -7.08 8.05 -8.68
CA THR A 59 -7.66 8.52 -7.40
C THR A 59 -8.42 7.40 -6.70
N LEU A 60 -8.23 7.26 -5.38
CA LEU A 60 -9.02 6.30 -4.61
C LEU A 60 -10.50 6.68 -4.65
N PRO A 61 -11.41 5.70 -4.83
CA PRO A 61 -12.83 5.99 -4.83
C PRO A 61 -13.33 6.28 -3.42
N THR A 62 -14.30 7.19 -3.30
CA THR A 62 -14.76 7.74 -2.01
C THR A 62 -15.31 6.67 -1.06
N TRP A 63 -15.96 5.63 -1.59
CA TRP A 63 -16.52 4.53 -0.80
C TRP A 63 -15.45 3.72 -0.05
N ILE A 64 -14.16 3.82 -0.39
CA ILE A 64 -13.11 3.09 0.35
C ILE A 64 -13.08 3.50 1.83
N THR A 65 -13.41 4.77 2.12
CA THR A 65 -13.48 5.32 3.49
C THR A 65 -14.65 4.76 4.29
N GLN A 66 -15.65 4.19 3.61
CA GLN A 66 -16.84 3.61 4.23
C GLN A 66 -16.63 2.15 4.65
N ILE A 67 -15.54 1.51 4.20
CA ILE A 67 -15.25 0.10 4.52
C ILE A 67 -14.55 0.00 5.88
N GLN A 68 -15.35 -0.12 6.94
CA GLN A 68 -14.83 -0.18 8.31
C GLN A 68 -14.00 -1.45 8.58
N ASN A 69 -14.35 -2.58 7.96
CA ASN A 69 -13.74 -3.87 8.27
C ASN A 69 -12.55 -4.26 7.35
N LEU A 70 -12.04 -3.33 6.53
CA LEU A 70 -10.98 -3.63 5.58
C LEU A 70 -9.65 -3.87 6.30
N THR A 71 -9.18 -5.11 6.34
CA THR A 71 -7.91 -5.48 6.96
C THR A 71 -6.76 -5.63 5.98
N LYS A 72 -7.07 -5.85 4.70
CA LYS A 72 -6.06 -6.07 3.66
C LYS A 72 -6.39 -5.34 2.37
N LEU A 73 -5.51 -4.44 1.96
CA LEU A 73 -5.58 -3.74 0.68
C LEU A 73 -4.38 -4.07 -0.18
N LYS A 74 -4.64 -4.43 -1.44
CA LYS A 74 -3.61 -4.56 -2.45
C LYS A 74 -3.92 -3.66 -3.63
N LEU A 75 -2.97 -2.79 -3.94
CA LEU A 75 -2.97 -1.89 -5.08
C LEU A 75 -1.91 -2.38 -6.07
N ARG A 76 -2.27 -2.51 -7.34
CA ARG A 76 -1.33 -2.87 -8.40
C ARG A 76 -1.56 -1.99 -9.61
N SER A 77 -0.52 -1.30 -10.07
CA SER A 77 -0.59 -0.46 -11.27
C SER A 77 -1.70 0.58 -11.19
N THR A 78 -1.96 1.09 -9.98
CA THR A 78 -3.06 2.02 -9.71
C THR A 78 -2.73 3.47 -10.00
N GLN A 79 -1.45 3.82 -10.12
CA GLN A 79 -1.02 5.17 -10.50
C GLN A 79 -1.68 6.28 -9.66
N LEU A 80 -1.86 6.04 -8.36
CA LEU A 80 -2.56 6.96 -7.48
C LEU A 80 -1.77 8.26 -7.28
N LYS A 81 -2.47 9.39 -7.23
CA LYS A 81 -1.91 10.64 -6.68
C LYS A 81 -1.58 10.45 -5.21
N LEU A 82 -0.38 10.84 -4.80
CA LEU A 82 0.20 10.45 -3.52
C LEU A 82 -0.57 11.02 -2.32
N ASP A 83 -0.57 12.34 -2.16
CA ASP A 83 -0.96 13.01 -0.91
C ASP A 83 -2.38 12.64 -0.44
N LEU A 84 -3.38 12.86 -1.31
CA LEU A 84 -4.78 12.54 -1.02
C LEU A 84 -4.99 11.05 -0.72
N SER A 85 -4.24 10.19 -1.41
CA SER A 85 -4.39 8.75 -1.24
C SER A 85 -3.77 8.27 0.07
N LEU A 86 -2.61 8.79 0.47
CA LEU A 86 -1.99 8.45 1.76
C LEU A 86 -2.85 8.89 2.94
N GLU A 87 -3.48 10.07 2.85
CA GLU A 87 -4.41 10.55 3.89
C GLU A 87 -5.58 9.57 4.07
N VAL A 88 -6.20 9.14 2.96
CA VAL A 88 -7.30 8.18 2.98
C VAL A 88 -6.86 6.83 3.54
N LEU A 89 -5.74 6.30 3.06
CA LEU A 89 -5.22 4.99 3.50
C LEU A 89 -4.85 5.01 4.99
N GLY A 90 -4.25 6.10 5.45
CA GLY A 90 -3.87 6.28 6.85
C GLY A 90 -5.07 6.28 7.80
N LYS A 91 -6.23 6.76 7.36
CA LYS A 91 -7.45 6.85 8.18
C LYS A 91 -8.28 5.56 8.23
N LEU A 92 -7.90 4.51 7.50
CA LEU A 92 -8.61 3.23 7.52
C LEU A 92 -8.38 2.52 8.88
N PRO A 93 -9.44 2.28 9.69
CA PRO A 93 -9.29 1.97 11.12
C PRO A 93 -8.74 0.57 11.41
N HIS A 94 -8.90 -0.36 10.47
CA HIS A 94 -8.50 -1.77 10.64
C HIS A 94 -7.55 -2.26 9.56
N LEU A 95 -7.05 -1.37 8.69
CA LEU A 95 -6.14 -1.75 7.62
C LEU A 95 -4.80 -2.20 8.22
N ALA A 96 -4.56 -3.50 8.20
CA ALA A 96 -3.37 -4.13 8.78
C ALA A 96 -2.30 -4.44 7.73
N ILE A 97 -2.72 -4.71 6.50
CA ILE A 97 -1.82 -5.13 5.42
C ILE A 97 -2.05 -4.23 4.22
N LEU A 98 -1.02 -3.45 3.86
CA LEU A 98 -0.99 -2.65 2.65
C LEU A 98 0.07 -3.21 1.69
N ARG A 99 -0.37 -3.55 0.47
CA ARG A 99 0.50 -4.03 -0.60
C ARG A 99 0.46 -3.10 -1.80
N LEU A 100 1.61 -2.57 -2.18
CA LEU A 100 1.81 -1.63 -3.28
C LEU A 100 2.67 -2.30 -4.34
N TRP A 101 2.05 -2.70 -5.45
CA TRP A 101 2.72 -3.48 -6.51
C TRP A 101 2.74 -2.72 -7.83
N MET A 102 3.79 -2.88 -8.63
CA MET A 102 3.91 -2.35 -10.00
C MET A 102 3.43 -0.90 -10.15
N ASN A 103 4.17 0.06 -9.62
CA ASN A 103 3.85 1.50 -9.70
C ASN A 103 2.44 1.83 -9.19
N SER A 104 2.23 1.69 -7.88
CA SER A 104 0.92 1.97 -7.26
C SER A 104 0.62 3.46 -7.11
N PHE A 105 1.66 4.30 -7.06
CA PHE A 105 1.57 5.76 -6.98
C PHE A 105 2.26 6.43 -8.17
N GLN A 106 1.77 7.59 -8.58
CA GLN A 106 2.42 8.53 -9.50
C GLN A 106 3.48 9.37 -8.78
N SER A 107 4.34 8.71 -8.01
CA SER A 107 5.44 9.37 -7.32
C SER A 107 6.68 8.48 -7.35
N LYS A 108 7.84 9.13 -7.47
CA LYS A 108 9.14 8.47 -7.27
C LYS A 108 9.57 8.51 -5.81
N GLU A 109 8.87 9.26 -4.98
CA GLU A 109 9.20 9.43 -3.57
C GLU A 109 7.97 9.09 -2.74
N LEU A 110 8.12 8.16 -1.79
CA LEU A 110 7.07 7.81 -0.85
C LEU A 110 7.47 8.27 0.54
N CYS A 111 6.81 9.30 1.04
CA CYS A 111 7.04 9.83 2.37
C CYS A 111 5.82 9.56 3.26
N PHE A 112 6.02 8.76 4.30
CA PHE A 112 5.02 8.51 5.33
C PHE A 112 5.26 9.47 6.48
N ASN A 113 4.37 10.46 6.58
CA ASN A 113 4.40 11.46 7.64
C ASN A 113 3.62 10.98 8.86
N PHE A 114 4.05 11.40 10.06
CA PHE A 114 3.17 11.34 11.21
C PHE A 114 2.05 12.37 11.07
N GLN A 115 0.83 11.87 11.01
CA GLN A 115 -0.36 12.67 11.21
C GLN A 115 -1.16 11.99 12.32
N GLN A 116 -1.62 12.77 13.29
CA GLN A 116 -2.35 12.22 14.43
C GLN A 116 -3.53 11.37 13.93
N GLY A 117 -3.58 10.12 14.36
CA GLY A 117 -4.66 9.20 13.99
C GLY A 117 -4.46 8.42 12.68
N THR A 118 -3.33 8.56 11.97
CA THR A 118 -3.08 7.80 10.73
C THR A 118 -2.24 6.54 10.96
N PHE A 119 -2.48 5.54 10.12
CA PHE A 119 -1.78 4.26 10.06
C PHE A 119 -1.78 3.45 11.38
N LEU A 120 -2.74 3.69 12.27
CA LEU A 120 -2.77 3.11 13.61
C LEU A 120 -2.92 1.58 13.64
N SER A 121 -3.43 0.94 12.59
CA SER A 121 -3.62 -0.51 12.52
C SER A 121 -2.60 -1.23 11.63
N HIS A 122 -1.70 -0.52 10.95
CA HIS A 122 -0.88 -1.08 9.88
C HIS A 122 0.29 -1.89 10.44
N VAL A 123 0.28 -3.20 10.19
CA VAL A 123 1.26 -4.18 10.68
C VAL A 123 2.22 -4.61 9.59
N VAL A 124 1.76 -4.68 8.34
CA VAL A 124 2.56 -5.13 7.19
C VAL A 124 2.48 -4.13 6.05
N MET A 125 3.65 -3.71 5.59
CA MET A 125 3.83 -2.92 4.37
C MET A 125 4.68 -3.72 3.38
N GLU A 126 4.15 -3.87 2.16
CA GLU A 126 4.84 -4.57 1.09
C GLU A 126 4.91 -3.70 -0.16
N LEU A 127 6.13 -3.36 -0.60
CA LEU A 127 6.40 -2.70 -1.87
C LEU A 127 7.02 -3.72 -2.81
N LYS A 128 6.44 -3.87 -4.00
CA LYS A 128 6.96 -4.79 -5.01
C LYS A 128 6.99 -4.15 -6.40
N ASP A 129 8.08 -4.33 -7.13
CA ASP A 129 8.23 -3.89 -8.53
C ASP A 129 7.89 -2.39 -8.73
N GLN A 130 8.34 -1.50 -7.82
CA GLN A 130 8.13 -0.06 -8.00
C GLN A 130 9.21 0.51 -8.95
N GLY A 131 8.99 0.36 -10.25
CA GLY A 131 9.95 0.60 -11.35
C GLY A 131 10.47 2.03 -11.54
N GLY A 132 10.22 2.93 -10.59
CA GLY A 132 10.81 4.27 -10.58
C GLY A 132 10.92 4.88 -9.19
N LEU A 133 10.70 4.09 -8.13
CA LEU A 133 10.81 4.55 -6.76
C LEU A 133 12.26 4.86 -6.44
N LYS A 134 12.50 6.10 -6.02
CA LYS A 134 13.78 6.69 -5.65
C LYS A 134 13.98 6.75 -4.14
N SER A 135 12.93 7.07 -3.41
CA SER A 135 12.98 7.12 -1.95
C SER A 135 11.71 6.57 -1.28
N LEU A 136 11.92 5.97 -0.11
CA LEU A 136 10.93 5.52 0.84
C LEU A 136 11.35 6.05 2.24
N THR A 137 10.60 7.02 2.73
CA THR A 137 10.91 7.74 3.98
C THR A 137 9.79 7.53 4.99
N PHE A 138 10.18 7.18 6.22
CA PHE A 138 9.28 7.13 7.37
C PHE A 138 9.64 8.25 8.35
N MET A 139 8.85 9.32 8.38
CA MET A 139 9.10 10.39 9.34
C MET A 139 8.85 9.92 10.77
N GLN A 140 9.44 10.60 11.74
CA GLN A 140 9.26 10.28 13.16
C GLN A 140 7.78 10.16 13.52
N GLY A 141 7.39 9.03 14.13
CA GLY A 141 6.01 8.73 14.52
C GLY A 141 5.15 8.09 13.42
N ALA A 142 5.63 8.00 12.18
CA ALA A 142 4.90 7.33 11.10
C ALA A 142 4.71 5.84 11.39
N MET A 143 3.57 5.31 10.97
CA MET A 143 3.23 3.88 11.02
C MET A 143 3.59 3.19 12.36
N PRO A 144 3.00 3.63 13.49
CA PRO A 144 3.44 3.23 14.83
C PRO A 144 3.31 1.73 15.14
N ARG A 145 2.54 0.98 14.35
CA ARG A 145 2.33 -0.47 14.53
C ARG A 145 2.98 -1.34 13.44
N LEU A 146 3.80 -0.76 12.56
CA LEU A 146 4.42 -1.52 11.47
C LEU A 146 5.43 -2.53 12.05
N GLU A 147 5.17 -3.82 11.84
CA GLU A 147 6.02 -4.92 12.32
C GLU A 147 6.87 -5.52 11.20
N LEU A 148 6.36 -5.55 9.97
CA LEU A 148 7.04 -6.11 8.80
C LEU A 148 7.06 -5.11 7.64
N LEU A 149 8.26 -4.71 7.25
CA LEU A 149 8.53 -3.98 6.02
C LEU A 149 9.15 -4.93 5.00
N GLN A 150 8.46 -5.14 3.87
CA GLN A 150 8.98 -5.93 2.76
C GLN A 150 9.11 -5.07 1.51
N ILE A 151 10.32 -5.07 0.93
CA ILE A 151 10.67 -4.38 -0.31
C ILE A 151 11.23 -5.44 -1.25
N ASP A 152 10.60 -5.61 -2.42
CA ASP A 152 10.92 -6.67 -3.38
C ASP A 152 11.04 -6.08 -4.78
N ASN A 153 12.22 -6.19 -5.38
CA ASN A 153 12.51 -5.73 -6.73
C ASN A 153 12.21 -4.23 -6.94
N CYS A 154 12.57 -3.40 -5.95
CA CYS A 154 12.53 -1.94 -6.02
C CYS A 154 13.95 -1.38 -6.22
N ILE A 155 14.62 -1.84 -7.27
CA ILE A 155 16.07 -1.67 -7.49
C ILE A 155 16.53 -0.24 -7.80
N HIS A 156 15.60 0.70 -7.94
CA HIS A 156 15.90 2.11 -8.28
C HIS A 156 15.97 3.04 -7.08
N ILE A 157 15.75 2.53 -5.85
CA ILE A 157 15.91 3.29 -4.62
C ILE A 157 17.37 3.73 -4.53
N ASP A 158 17.59 5.03 -4.34
CA ASP A 158 18.93 5.59 -4.27
C ASP A 158 19.64 5.15 -2.98
N GLU A 159 20.96 5.33 -2.90
CA GLU A 159 21.80 4.91 -1.76
C GLU A 159 21.29 5.37 -0.38
N ASN A 160 20.77 6.59 -0.28
CA ASN A 160 20.14 7.15 0.92
C ASN A 160 18.60 7.19 0.82
N GLY A 161 18.04 6.47 -0.15
CA GLY A 161 16.63 6.54 -0.49
C GLY A 161 15.72 5.85 0.53
N LEU A 162 16.21 4.89 1.32
CA LEU A 162 15.44 4.28 2.40
C LEU A 162 15.79 4.95 3.72
N SER A 163 14.85 5.66 4.36
CA SER A 163 15.14 6.42 5.58
C SER A 163 14.03 6.36 6.62
N GLY A 164 14.40 6.60 7.89
CA GLY A 164 13.46 6.61 9.01
C GLY A 164 13.12 5.22 9.57
N VAL A 165 13.76 4.16 9.08
CA VAL A 165 13.57 2.78 9.56
C VAL A 165 13.94 2.66 11.05
N SER A 166 14.95 3.40 11.50
CA SER A 166 15.34 3.49 12.91
C SER A 166 14.25 4.06 13.83
N SER A 167 13.32 4.84 13.27
CA SER A 167 12.25 5.53 14.01
C SER A 167 10.93 4.74 14.09
N LEU A 168 10.85 3.55 13.47
CA LEU A 168 9.66 2.71 13.49
C LEU A 168 9.59 1.90 14.80
N PRO A 169 8.66 2.19 15.72
CA PRO A 169 8.74 1.72 17.11
C PRO A 169 8.31 0.27 17.31
N SER A 170 7.58 -0.32 16.37
CA SER A 170 7.09 -1.71 16.45
C SER A 170 7.76 -2.66 15.46
N LEU A 171 8.76 -2.18 14.71
CA LEU A 171 9.35 -2.94 13.61
C LEU A 171 10.10 -4.17 14.14
N ARG A 172 9.85 -5.33 13.56
CA ARG A 172 10.44 -6.62 13.95
C ARG A 172 11.23 -7.26 12.83
N GLU A 173 10.81 -7.04 11.59
CA GLU A 173 11.43 -7.66 10.43
C GLU A 173 11.47 -6.68 9.25
N VAL A 174 12.63 -6.62 8.61
CA VAL A 174 12.81 -5.97 7.32
C VAL A 174 13.24 -7.04 6.32
N MET A 175 12.52 -7.13 5.21
CA MET A 175 12.89 -7.98 4.09
C MET A 175 13.19 -7.09 2.89
N LEU A 176 14.42 -7.13 2.41
CA LEU A 176 14.86 -6.43 1.21
C LEU A 176 15.30 -7.50 0.21
N LYS A 177 14.64 -7.59 -0.95
CA LYS A 177 14.89 -8.61 -1.98
C LYS A 177 15.10 -7.96 -3.34
N GLY A 178 16.01 -8.52 -4.11
CA GLY A 178 16.37 -8.04 -5.45
C GLY A 178 17.77 -7.46 -5.45
N ASP A 179 18.18 -6.96 -6.61
CA ASP A 179 19.52 -6.43 -6.84
C ASP A 179 19.62 -4.97 -6.38
N HIS A 180 19.79 -4.78 -5.07
CA HIS A 180 19.90 -3.47 -4.43
C HIS A 180 21.37 -3.06 -4.28
N ASN A 181 21.64 -1.75 -4.39
CA ASN A 181 22.98 -1.19 -4.18
C ASN A 181 23.51 -1.50 -2.75
N GLU A 182 24.79 -1.87 -2.64
CA GLU A 182 25.47 -2.11 -1.36
C GLU A 182 25.43 -0.91 -0.39
N GLU A 183 25.50 0.32 -0.88
CA GLU A 183 25.42 1.50 0.00
C GLU A 183 24.02 1.64 0.62
N LEU A 184 22.95 1.31 -0.14
CA LEU A 184 21.59 1.21 0.39
C LEU A 184 21.48 0.11 1.46
N MET A 185 22.11 -1.05 1.20
CA MET A 185 22.14 -2.15 2.17
C MET A 185 22.86 -1.76 3.46
N LYS A 186 24.00 -1.06 3.34
CA LYS A 186 24.75 -0.54 4.49
C LYS A 186 23.94 0.50 5.27
N ASN A 187 23.36 1.48 4.58
CA ASN A 187 22.47 2.46 5.18
C ASN A 187 21.29 1.80 5.95
N LEU A 188 20.69 0.75 5.39
CA LEU A 188 19.64 0.00 6.08
C LEU A 188 20.18 -0.73 7.32
N ARG A 189 21.34 -1.39 7.25
CA ARG A 189 21.97 -2.07 8.40
C ARG A 189 22.27 -1.09 9.55
N ASP A 190 22.73 0.11 9.23
CA ASP A 190 22.98 1.17 10.22
C ASP A 190 21.66 1.58 10.91
N GLN A 191 20.60 1.81 10.14
CA GLN A 191 19.28 2.14 10.70
C GLN A 191 18.67 1.02 11.55
N ILE A 192 18.89 -0.24 11.17
CA ILE A 192 18.44 -1.41 11.95
C ILE A 192 19.16 -1.47 13.30
N THR A 193 20.46 -1.20 13.33
CA THR A 193 21.26 -1.17 14.56
C THR A 193 20.79 -0.07 15.52
N LEU A 194 20.34 1.07 14.97
CA LEU A 194 19.80 2.20 15.72
C LEU A 194 18.32 2.02 16.14
N ASN A 195 17.59 1.07 15.56
CA ASN A 195 16.20 0.82 15.93
C ASN A 195 16.14 0.12 17.30
N GLN A 196 15.25 0.59 18.19
CA GLN A 196 15.09 0.05 19.54
C GLN A 196 14.80 -1.46 19.60
N ASN A 197 14.18 -2.03 18.56
CA ASN A 197 13.83 -3.44 18.49
C ASN A 197 14.87 -4.29 17.75
N GLN A 198 15.89 -3.68 17.14
CA GLN A 198 16.90 -4.34 16.29
C GLN A 198 16.27 -5.39 15.35
N PRO A 199 15.39 -4.96 14.42
CA PRO A 199 14.61 -5.87 13.60
C PRO A 199 15.49 -6.80 12.77
N VAL A 200 15.02 -8.03 12.56
CA VAL A 200 15.73 -9.03 11.75
C VAL A 200 15.73 -8.59 10.29
N LEU A 201 16.91 -8.52 9.68
CA LEU A 201 17.08 -8.31 8.24
C LEU A 201 17.11 -9.65 7.50
N LYS A 202 16.25 -9.83 6.49
CA LYS A 202 16.23 -11.01 5.60
C LYS A 202 16.26 -10.61 4.13
N GLY A 203 16.71 -11.54 3.29
CA GLY A 203 16.65 -11.40 1.82
C GLY A 203 17.85 -10.71 1.17
N ALA A 204 18.87 -10.38 1.97
CA ALA A 204 20.21 -10.01 1.48
C ALA A 204 20.89 -11.20 0.78
#